data_AF-A0A4S2EVT9-F1
#
_entry.id   AF-A0A4S2EVT9-F1
#
_cell.length_a   1.000
_cell.length_b   1.000
_cell.length_c   1.000
_cell.angle_alpha   90.00
_cell.angle_beta   90.00
_cell.angle_gamma   90.00
#
_symmetry.space_group_name_H-M   'P 1'
#
loop_
_entity.id
_entity.type
_entity.pdbx_description
1 polymer ?
#
loop_
_entity_poly.entity_id
_entity_poly.type
_entity_poly.pdbx_seq_one_letter_code
_entity_poly.pdbx_strand_id
1 'polypeptide(L)'
;MATPMKPKAEPVVLAVKLKNAMKRVRPDIEAVDVKNTLLHEQRVGCTGYFTDGERWVFVDTDILPMLGEQPRALYRICKGPGDTTGGHNHFCLRNADVICRSVGDLLDRERRRAEG
;
A
#
# COMPACT_ATOMS: atom_id res chain seq x y z
N MET A 1 -7.03 -31.92 3.12
CA MET A 1 -6.84 -30.80 2.19
C MET A 1 -7.22 -29.52 2.91
N ALA A 2 -6.26 -28.67 3.29
CA ALA A 2 -6.56 -27.40 3.93
C ALA A 2 -7.11 -26.43 2.88
N THR A 3 -8.33 -25.94 3.07
CA THR A 3 -8.91 -24.87 2.23
C THR A 3 -8.01 -23.65 2.32
N PRO A 4 -7.61 -23.02 1.19
CA PRO A 4 -6.82 -21.81 1.25
C PRO A 4 -7.68 -20.71 1.91
N MET A 5 -7.33 -20.32 3.12
CA MET A 5 -7.97 -19.20 3.80
C MET A 5 -7.74 -17.95 2.94
N LYS A 6 -8.81 -17.42 2.34
CA LYS A 6 -8.75 -16.12 1.69
C LYS A 6 -8.28 -15.09 2.72
N PRO A 7 -7.31 -14.22 2.39
CA PRO A 7 -6.83 -13.22 3.33
C PRO A 7 -8.01 -12.36 3.79
N LYS A 8 -8.16 -12.22 5.10
CA LYS A 8 -9.16 -11.35 5.72
C LYS A 8 -8.58 -9.94 5.87
N ALA A 9 -9.43 -8.93 5.72
CA ALA A 9 -9.05 -7.55 6.01
C ALA A 9 -8.57 -7.44 7.47
N GLU A 10 -7.47 -6.72 7.65
CA GLU A 10 -6.99 -6.37 8.97
C GLU A 10 -7.70 -5.11 9.49
N PRO A 11 -7.96 -5.03 10.81
CA PRO A 11 -8.57 -3.85 11.39
C PRO A 11 -7.65 -2.62 11.28
N VAL A 12 -6.33 -2.80 11.39
CA VAL A 12 -5.31 -1.74 11.24
C VAL A 12 -4.03 -2.33 10.67
N VAL A 13 -3.40 -1.64 9.71
CA VAL A 13 -2.06 -1.97 9.21
C VAL A 13 -1.10 -0.87 9.66
N LEU A 14 -0.16 -1.22 10.55
CA LEU A 14 0.85 -0.30 11.06
C LEU A 14 2.06 -0.20 10.13
N ALA A 15 2.75 0.93 10.16
CA ALA A 15 3.90 1.22 9.30
C ALA A 15 5.00 0.16 9.42
N VAL A 16 5.35 -0.27 10.63
CA VAL A 16 6.38 -1.32 10.84
C VAL A 16 5.96 -2.62 10.18
N LYS A 17 4.68 -2.98 10.28
CA LYS A 17 4.14 -4.20 9.67
C LYS A 17 4.19 -4.13 8.15
N LEU A 18 3.78 -2.99 7.57
CA LEU A 18 3.82 -2.79 6.13
C LEU A 18 5.25 -2.78 5.58
N LYS A 19 6.19 -2.12 6.28
CA LYS A 19 7.63 -2.14 5.94
C LYS A 19 8.20 -3.56 5.95
N ASN A 20 7.91 -4.33 7.00
CA ASN A 20 8.41 -5.70 7.13
C ASN A 20 7.77 -6.63 6.07
N ALA A 21 6.49 -6.42 5.75
CA ALA A 21 5.84 -7.14 4.66
C ALA A 21 6.47 -6.80 3.31
N MET A 22 6.76 -5.53 3.03
CA MET A 22 7.39 -5.12 1.77
C MET A 22 8.76 -5.79 1.60
N LYS A 23 9.62 -5.72 2.63
CA LYS A 23 10.93 -6.38 2.61
C LYS A 23 10.87 -7.88 2.33
N ARG A 24 9.79 -8.55 2.73
CA ARG A 24 9.61 -9.99 2.47
C ARG A 24 9.00 -10.28 1.10
N VAL A 25 8.05 -9.47 0.65
CA VAL A 25 7.23 -9.71 -0.54
C VAL A 25 7.87 -9.15 -1.81
N ARG A 26 8.44 -7.95 -1.72
CA ARG A 26 9.11 -7.23 -2.80
C ARG A 26 10.36 -6.53 -2.24
N PRO A 27 11.45 -7.29 -1.96
CA PRO A 27 12.68 -6.74 -1.40
C PRO A 27 13.38 -5.71 -2.32
N ASP A 28 13.01 -5.70 -3.60
CA ASP A 28 13.41 -4.71 -4.61
C ASP A 28 12.75 -3.34 -4.42
N ILE A 29 11.73 -3.24 -3.58
CA ILE A 29 10.99 -2.00 -3.32
C ILE A 29 11.35 -1.44 -1.94
N GLU A 30 11.81 -0.19 -1.92
CA GLU A 30 12.14 0.53 -0.70
C GLU A 30 10.93 1.24 -0.10
N ALA A 31 10.83 1.23 1.23
CA ALA A 31 9.82 1.98 1.97
C ALA A 31 10.36 3.35 2.38
N VAL A 32 9.76 4.43 1.87
CA VAL A 32 10.17 5.81 2.11
C VAL A 32 9.09 6.56 2.87
N ASP A 33 9.47 7.14 4.00
CA ASP A 33 8.60 7.92 4.89
C ASP A 33 7.28 7.25 5.32
N VAL A 34 7.21 5.91 5.31
CA VAL A 34 6.01 5.20 5.78
C VAL A 34 5.88 5.36 7.30
N LYS A 35 4.81 6.01 7.74
CA LYS A 35 4.54 6.42 9.13
C LYS A 35 3.12 6.02 9.53
N ASN A 36 2.89 5.84 10.83
CA ASN A 36 1.55 5.56 11.34
C ASN A 36 0.68 6.82 11.23
N THR A 37 -0.59 6.64 10.86
CA THR A 37 -1.61 7.67 10.96
C THR A 37 -2.21 7.64 12.36
N LEU A 38 -2.38 8.82 12.96
CA LEU A 38 -2.89 8.98 14.32
C LEU A 38 -4.22 9.75 14.30
N LEU A 39 -5.23 9.21 14.98
CA LEU A 39 -6.50 9.88 15.25
C LEU A 39 -6.73 9.85 16.77
N HIS A 40 -6.83 11.02 17.40
CA HIS A 40 -6.93 11.13 18.87
C HIS A 40 -5.89 10.26 19.61
N GLU A 41 -4.62 10.35 19.19
CA GLU A 41 -3.49 9.57 19.71
C GLU A 41 -3.54 8.05 19.45
N GLN A 42 -4.61 7.54 18.84
CA GLN A 42 -4.74 6.14 18.45
C GLN A 42 -4.19 5.90 17.04
N ARG A 43 -3.48 4.79 16.85
CA ARG A 43 -2.99 4.37 15.54
C ARG A 43 -4.12 3.76 14.74
N VAL A 44 -4.55 4.46 13.69
CA VAL A 44 -5.66 4.04 12.81
C VAL A 44 -5.18 3.42 11.49
N GLY A 45 -3.92 3.62 11.15
CA GLY A 45 -3.32 3.03 9.95
C GLY A 45 -1.88 3.50 9.75
N CYS A 46 -1.48 3.53 8.50
CA CYS A 46 -0.23 4.10 8.02
C CYS A 46 -0.37 4.70 6.62
N THR A 47 0.50 5.67 6.36
CA THR A 47 0.62 6.37 5.09
C THR A 47 2.10 6.57 4.74
N GLY A 48 2.42 6.65 3.46
CA GLY A 48 3.76 6.99 2.99
C GLY A 48 4.02 6.51 1.57
N TYR A 49 5.30 6.35 1.24
CA TYR A 49 5.73 6.09 -0.12
C TYR A 49 6.54 4.80 -0.21
N PHE A 50 6.46 4.17 -1.38
CA PHE A 50 7.34 3.09 -1.79
C PHE A 50 7.97 3.44 -3.13
N THR A 51 9.18 2.95 -3.38
CA THR A 51 9.91 3.21 -4.62
C THR A 51 10.72 2.01 -5.08
N ASP A 52 10.80 1.80 -6.39
CA ASP A 52 11.75 0.87 -7.03
C ASP A 52 13.05 1.56 -7.47
N GLY A 53 13.23 2.83 -7.07
CA GLY A 53 14.36 3.68 -7.46
C GLY A 53 14.05 4.60 -8.65
N GLU A 54 13.04 4.29 -9.46
CA GLU A 54 12.64 5.08 -10.62
C GLU A 54 11.26 5.71 -10.45
N ARG A 55 10.33 4.93 -9.87
CA ARG A 55 8.90 5.25 -9.77
C ARG A 55 8.46 5.20 -8.33
N TRP A 56 7.49 6.04 -8.02
CA TRP A 56 6.99 6.21 -6.66
C TRP A 56 5.53 5.77 -6.58
N VAL A 57 5.19 5.10 -5.49
CA VAL A 57 3.82 4.73 -5.13
C VAL A 57 3.50 5.29 -3.77
N PHE A 58 2.48 6.14 -3.71
CA PHE A 58 1.86 6.55 -2.45
C PHE A 58 0.90 5.46 -1.98
N VAL A 59 0.92 5.17 -0.67
CA VAL A 59 0.02 4.21 -0.01
C VAL A 59 -0.63 4.88 1.19
N ASP A 60 -1.94 4.67 1.32
CA ASP A 60 -2.71 5.04 2.51
C ASP A 60 -3.63 3.90 2.92
N THR A 61 -3.53 3.49 4.18
CA THR A 61 -4.31 2.39 4.76
C THR A 61 -5.44 2.87 5.66
N ASP A 62 -5.54 4.18 5.89
CA ASP A 62 -6.59 4.84 6.68
C ASP A 62 -7.73 5.38 5.79
N ILE A 63 -8.06 4.65 4.72
CA ILE A 63 -9.23 4.97 3.91
C ILE A 63 -10.46 4.41 4.64
N LEU A 64 -11.30 5.33 5.13
CA LEU A 64 -12.55 4.98 5.77
C LEU A 64 -13.37 4.04 4.88
N PRO A 65 -13.84 2.88 5.39
CA PRO A 65 -14.76 2.05 4.63
C PRO A 65 -16.04 2.85 4.37
N MET A 66 -16.45 2.93 3.10
CA MET A 66 -17.82 3.27 2.77
C MET A 66 -18.74 2.25 3.48
N LEU A 67 -19.86 2.72 4.04
CA LEU A 67 -20.73 1.92 4.91
C LEU A 67 -21.05 0.55 4.27
N GLY A 68 -20.70 -0.55 4.95
CA GLY A 68 -20.96 -1.92 4.46
C GLY A 68 -19.86 -2.54 3.58
N GLU A 69 -18.80 -1.80 3.24
CA GLU A 69 -17.68 -2.34 2.48
C GLU A 69 -16.54 -2.88 3.37
N GLN A 70 -15.78 -3.85 2.84
CA GLN A 70 -14.55 -4.29 3.49
C GLN A 70 -13.53 -3.14 3.51
N PRO A 71 -12.76 -2.98 4.60
CA PRO A 71 -11.73 -1.96 4.66
C PRO A 71 -10.68 -2.10 3.56
N ARG A 72 -10.38 -0.99 2.88
CA ARG A 72 -9.45 -0.95 1.76
C ARG A 72 -8.24 -0.07 2.07
N ALA A 73 -7.15 -0.35 1.39
CA ALA A 73 -6.02 0.57 1.28
C ALA A 73 -6.05 1.23 -0.10
N LEU A 74 -5.77 2.52 -0.14
CA LEU A 74 -5.50 3.28 -1.35
C LEU A 74 -4.02 3.15 -1.70
N TYR A 75 -3.73 3.01 -2.99
CA TYR A 75 -2.40 3.14 -3.51
C TYR A 75 -2.45 3.74 -4.92
N ARG A 76 -1.41 4.47 -5.31
CA ARG A 76 -1.33 5.15 -6.61
C ARG A 76 0.09 5.53 -6.96
N ILE A 77 0.37 5.58 -8.26
CA ILE A 77 1.62 6.11 -8.79
C ILE A 77 1.67 7.62 -8.54
N CYS A 78 2.82 8.12 -8.10
CA CYS A 78 3.09 9.54 -7.91
C CYS A 78 4.44 9.93 -8.52
N LYS A 79 4.69 11.23 -8.66
CA LYS A 79 5.95 11.73 -9.23
C LYS A 79 7.13 11.68 -8.26
N GLY A 80 6.86 11.57 -6.96
CA GLY A 80 7.87 11.58 -5.91
C GLY A 80 7.27 11.78 -4.52
N PRO A 81 8.12 11.83 -3.48
CA PRO A 81 7.70 12.19 -2.13
C PRO A 81 7.08 13.59 -2.12
N GLY A 82 5.91 13.74 -1.49
CA GLY A 82 5.18 15.01 -1.42
C GLY A 82 4.07 15.15 -2.48
N ASP A 83 4.05 14.31 -3.51
CA ASP A 83 2.93 14.23 -4.44
C ASP A 83 1.86 13.27 -3.90
N THR A 84 0.90 13.85 -3.17
CA THR A 84 -0.26 13.13 -2.60
C THR A 84 -1.52 13.26 -3.46
N THR A 85 -1.44 13.80 -4.68
CA THR A 85 -2.61 14.05 -5.53
C THR A 85 -2.47 13.53 -6.96
N GLY A 86 -1.26 13.14 -7.38
CA GLY A 86 -1.01 12.54 -8.69
C GLY A 86 -1.51 11.10 -8.84
N GLY A 87 -1.81 10.73 -10.08
CA GLY A 87 -2.13 9.36 -10.49
C GLY A 87 -3.58 8.92 -10.32
N HIS A 88 -3.89 7.72 -10.81
CA HIS A 88 -5.19 7.08 -10.62
C HIS A 88 -5.23 6.34 -9.28
N ASN A 89 -6.34 6.49 -8.56
CA ASN A 89 -6.57 5.78 -7.29
C ASN A 89 -6.83 4.29 -7.54
N HIS A 90 -6.04 3.44 -6.90
CA HIS A 90 -6.28 2.00 -6.84
C HIS A 90 -6.61 1.57 -5.41
N PHE A 91 -7.44 0.56 -5.26
CA PHE A 91 -7.87 0.06 -3.96
C PHE A 91 -7.65 -1.45 -3.86
N CYS A 92 -7.10 -1.89 -2.74
CA CYS A 92 -6.95 -3.30 -2.43
C CYS A 92 -7.41 -3.59 -0.99
N LEU A 93 -7.52 -4.88 -0.66
CA LEU A 93 -7.87 -5.29 0.70
C LEU A 93 -6.82 -4.76 1.68
N ARG A 94 -7.26 -4.21 2.82
CA ARG A 94 -6.37 -3.72 3.87
C ARG A 94 -5.66 -4.87 4.59
N ASN A 95 -4.63 -5.42 3.97
CA ASN A 95 -3.78 -6.49 4.46
C ASN A 95 -2.35 -6.23 3.95
N ALA A 96 -1.35 -6.28 4.84
CA ALA A 96 0.01 -5.85 4.50
C ALA A 96 0.59 -6.59 3.27
N ASP A 97 0.42 -7.90 3.17
CA ASP A 97 0.94 -8.70 2.04
C ASP A 97 0.22 -8.38 0.74
N VAL A 98 -1.11 -8.21 0.81
CA VAL A 98 -1.92 -7.85 -0.36
C VAL A 98 -1.50 -6.47 -0.87
N ILE A 99 -1.36 -5.49 0.04
CA ILE A 99 -0.91 -4.14 -0.29
C ILE A 99 0.46 -4.19 -0.97
N CYS A 100 1.44 -4.90 -0.38
CA CYS A 100 2.79 -4.98 -0.95
C CYS A 100 2.80 -5.61 -2.35
N ARG A 101 2.01 -6.67 -2.59
CA ARG A 101 1.87 -7.27 -3.93
C ARG A 101 1.23 -6.30 -4.91
N SER A 102 0.13 -5.65 -4.52
CA SER A 102 -0.58 -4.70 -5.38
C SER A 102 0.26 -3.47 -5.74
N VAL A 103 1.10 -2.98 -4.82
CA VAL A 103 2.07 -1.92 -5.08
C VAL A 103 3.11 -2.39 -6.09
N GLY A 104 3.67 -3.58 -5.91
CA GLY A 104 4.64 -4.16 -6.84
C GLY A 104 4.06 -4.39 -8.24
N ASP A 105 2.86 -4.96 -8.33
CA ASP A 105 2.17 -5.19 -9.60
C ASP A 105 1.90 -3.89 -10.35
N LEU A 106 1.60 -2.80 -9.62
CA LEU A 106 1.40 -1.47 -10.21
C LEU A 106 2.70 -0.92 -10.80
N LEU A 107 3.81 -1.00 -10.06
CA LEU A 107 5.13 -0.59 -10.56
C LEU A 107 5.54 -1.39 -11.80
N ASP A 108 5.35 -2.72 -11.78
CA ASP A 108 5.65 -3.59 -12.91
C ASP A 108 4.77 -3.29 -14.14
N ARG A 109 3.52 -2.86 -13.93
CA ARG A 109 2.64 -2.42 -15.01
C ARG A 109 3.12 -1.11 -15.63
N GLU A 110 3.52 -0.14 -14.81
CA GLU A 110 4.00 1.15 -15.31
C GLU A 110 5.36 1.04 -16.01
N ARG A 111 6.24 0.16 -15.53
CA ARG A 111 7.50 -0.15 -16.23
C ARG A 111 7.24 -0.67 -17.64
N ARG A 112 6.37 -1.68 -17.79
CA ARG A 112 6.00 -2.24 -19.10
C ARG A 112 5.35 -1.23 -20.05
N ARG A 113 4.68 -0.21 -19.52
CA ARG A 113 4.09 0.87 -20.33
C ARG A 113 5.11 1.88 -20.85
N ALA A 114 6.21 2.07 -20.12
CA ALA A 114 7.28 2.98 -20.53
C ALA A 114 8.21 2.38 -21.59
N GLU A 115 8.25 1.05 -21.67
CA GLU A 115 9.10 0.28 -22.60
C GLU A 115 8.44 -0.02 -23.96
N GLY A 116 7.13 0.22 -24.09
CA GLY A 116 6.35 -0.01 -25.33
C GLY A 116 5.93 1.28 -26.00
#